data_AF-A0A6G6WYU7-F1
#
_entry.id   AF-A0A6G6WYU7-F1
#
_cell.length_a   1.000
_cell.length_b   1.000
_cell.length_c   1.000
_cell.angle_alpha   90.00
_cell.angle_beta   90.00
_cell.angle_gamma   90.00
#
_symmetry.space_group_name_H-M   'P 1'
#
loop_
_entity.id
_entity.type
_entity.pdbx_description
1 polymer ?
#
loop_
_entity_poly.entity_id
_entity_poly.type
_entity_poly.pdbx_seq_one_letter_code
_entity_poly.pdbx_strand_id
1 'polypeptide(L)'
;MSLLAGLFLSAPAALAATDAECEAMWKQADANHDGVLSGGEAIRYAASLRVSGKEVPSDGTIAKAAFLEHCKADTFVTAKVDLGAPLEGANSFTEGQAQDRVLAAGYADVSTLTKDDKGIWRGTATKDGTTVKVAVDYKGNVVSN
;
A
#
# COMPACT_ATOMS: atom_id res chain seq x y z
N MET A 1 -48.79 -26.87 -12.90
CA MET A 1 -48.50 -25.42 -13.00
C MET A 1 -47.18 -25.19 -12.29
N SER A 2 -46.18 -24.78 -13.05
CA SER A 2 -44.79 -24.54 -12.65
C SER A 2 -44.65 -23.58 -11.46
N LEU A 3 -43.55 -23.70 -10.72
CA LEU A 3 -42.45 -22.72 -10.77
C LEU A 3 -41.23 -23.22 -9.98
N LEU A 4 -40.17 -23.55 -10.71
CA LEU A 4 -38.80 -23.57 -10.18
C LEU A 4 -38.42 -22.13 -9.80
N ALA A 5 -38.01 -21.91 -8.57
CA ALA A 5 -37.21 -20.74 -8.20
C ALA A 5 -35.76 -21.21 -8.03
N GLY A 6 -34.96 -21.01 -9.07
CA GLY A 6 -33.52 -21.20 -9.01
C GLY A 6 -32.90 -20.14 -8.11
N LEU A 7 -32.30 -20.57 -7.00
CA LEU A 7 -31.44 -19.73 -6.18
C LEU A 7 -30.10 -19.61 -6.90
N PHE A 8 -29.92 -18.53 -7.66
CA PHE A 8 -28.59 -18.16 -8.16
C PHE A 8 -27.76 -17.72 -6.95
N LEU A 9 -26.80 -18.56 -6.53
CA LEU A 9 -25.70 -18.09 -5.69
C LEU A 9 -24.76 -17.26 -6.58
N SER A 10 -24.96 -15.95 -6.56
CA SER A 10 -23.99 -14.98 -7.07
C SER A 10 -22.69 -15.11 -6.27
N ALA A 11 -21.57 -15.29 -6.96
CA ALA A 11 -20.24 -15.20 -6.35
C ALA A 11 -20.03 -13.78 -5.76
N PRO A 12 -19.27 -13.62 -4.66
CA PRO A 12 -18.99 -12.30 -4.14
C PRO A 12 -18.06 -11.58 -5.11
N ALA A 13 -18.50 -10.45 -5.64
CA ALA A 13 -17.58 -9.41 -6.09
C ALA A 13 -16.67 -9.07 -4.90
N ALA A 14 -15.37 -8.88 -5.15
CA ALA A 14 -14.47 -8.33 -4.14
C ALA A 14 -15.11 -7.06 -3.57
N LEU A 15 -15.55 -7.11 -2.31
CA LEU A 15 -16.29 -6.02 -1.69
C LEU A 15 -15.28 -4.90 -1.44
N ALA A 16 -15.53 -3.72 -2.01
CA ALA A 16 -14.84 -2.50 -1.66
C ALA A 16 -14.88 -2.31 -0.12
N ALA A 17 -13.80 -1.79 0.47
CA ALA A 17 -13.72 -1.57 1.91
C ALA A 17 -14.97 -0.83 2.44
N THR A 18 -15.55 -1.37 3.51
CA THR A 18 -16.72 -0.79 4.16
C THR A 18 -16.37 0.48 4.93
N ASP A 19 -17.37 1.33 5.18
CA ASP A 19 -17.22 2.53 6.01
C ASP A 19 -16.61 2.21 7.38
N ALA A 20 -17.04 1.10 8.00
CA ALA A 20 -16.52 0.68 9.30
C ALA A 20 -15.04 0.28 9.25
N GLU A 21 -14.60 -0.41 8.20
CA GLU A 21 -13.19 -0.79 8.02
C GLU A 21 -12.30 0.44 7.79
N CYS A 22 -12.78 1.39 6.98
CA CYS A 22 -12.04 2.63 6.73
C CYS A 22 -11.99 3.54 7.96
N GLU A 23 -13.06 3.61 8.75
CA GLU A 23 -13.06 4.31 10.04
C GLU A 23 -12.11 3.67 11.06
N ALA A 24 -12.02 2.34 11.10
CA ALA A 24 -11.05 1.65 11.94
C ALA A 24 -9.60 1.94 11.50
N MET A 25 -9.35 1.92 10.18
CA MET A 25 -8.04 2.26 9.63
C MET A 25 -7.67 3.72 9.92
N TRP A 26 -8.61 4.65 9.81
CA TRP A 26 -8.41 6.05 10.17
C TRP A 26 -7.94 6.21 11.61
N LYS A 27 -8.63 5.57 12.57
CA LYS A 27 -8.28 5.66 14.00
C LYS A 27 -6.89 5.12 14.31
N GLN A 28 -6.39 4.18 13.52
CA GLN A 28 -5.03 3.68 13.65
C GLN A 28 -4.00 4.62 13.00
N ALA A 29 -4.38 5.27 11.90
CA ALA A 29 -3.53 6.20 11.15
C ALA A 29 -3.32 7.52 11.91
N ASP A 30 -4.41 8.09 12.43
CA ASP A 30 -4.49 9.33 13.20
C ASP A 30 -4.15 9.03 14.68
N ALA A 31 -2.87 8.76 14.92
CA ALA A 31 -2.36 8.26 16.19
C ALA A 31 -2.35 9.35 17.27
N ASN A 32 -2.16 10.61 16.88
CA ASN A 32 -2.22 11.75 17.77
C ASN A 32 -3.66 12.27 18.00
N HIS A 33 -4.63 11.77 17.23
CA HIS A 33 -6.05 12.12 17.29
C HIS A 33 -6.34 13.61 17.01
N ASP A 34 -5.58 14.23 16.12
CA ASP A 34 -5.75 15.65 15.74
C ASP A 34 -6.73 15.85 14.56
N GLY A 35 -7.17 14.76 13.93
CA GLY A 35 -8.15 14.77 12.84
C GLY A 35 -7.56 14.93 11.44
N VAL A 36 -6.23 14.92 11.31
CA VAL A 36 -5.51 14.90 10.03
C VAL A 36 -4.34 13.91 10.07
N LEU A 37 -3.88 13.43 8.91
CA LEU A 37 -2.57 12.75 8.85
C LEU A 37 -1.54 13.71 8.32
N SER A 38 -0.49 13.95 9.10
CA SER A 38 0.63 14.80 8.71
C SER A 38 1.95 14.19 9.17
N GLY A 39 3.07 14.70 8.65
CA GLY A 39 4.41 14.22 9.03
C GLY A 39 4.53 12.70 8.94
N GLY A 40 4.91 12.05 10.04
CA GLY A 40 5.10 10.61 10.13
C GLY A 40 3.84 9.77 9.88
N GLU A 41 2.66 10.25 10.28
CA GLU A 41 1.38 9.54 10.11
C GLU A 41 1.00 9.46 8.63
N ALA A 42 1.31 10.50 7.87
CA ALA A 42 0.97 10.58 6.44
C ALA A 42 1.91 9.76 5.55
N ILE A 43 3.14 9.43 5.96
CA ILE A 43 4.20 8.89 5.08
C ILE A 43 3.70 7.68 4.27
N ARG A 44 3.16 6.67 4.96
CA ARG A 44 2.67 5.44 4.31
C ARG A 44 1.52 5.71 3.35
N TYR A 45 0.57 6.54 3.76
CA TYR A 45 -0.64 6.81 2.98
C TYR A 45 -0.34 7.69 1.77
N ALA A 46 0.51 8.69 1.93
CA ALA A 46 1.04 9.50 0.84
C ALA A 46 1.84 8.64 -0.16
N ALA A 47 2.65 7.70 0.31
CA ALA A 47 3.35 6.75 -0.55
C ALA A 47 2.36 5.86 -1.34
N SER A 48 1.30 5.40 -0.68
CA SER A 48 0.24 4.59 -1.31
C SER A 48 -0.52 5.37 -2.39
N LEU A 49 -0.77 6.67 -2.17
CA LEU A 49 -1.33 7.58 -3.19
C LEU A 49 -0.38 7.70 -4.39
N ARG A 50 0.92 7.93 -4.16
CA ARG A 50 1.92 8.03 -5.23
C ARG A 50 2.04 6.75 -6.04
N VAL A 51 2.08 5.58 -5.38
CA VAL A 51 2.11 4.27 -6.06
C VAL A 51 0.86 4.04 -6.90
N SER A 52 -0.30 4.52 -6.44
CA SER A 52 -1.58 4.44 -7.14
C SER A 52 -1.81 5.56 -8.17
N GLY A 53 -0.81 6.42 -8.41
CA GLY A 53 -0.92 7.56 -9.33
C GLY A 53 -1.93 8.62 -8.91
N LYS A 54 -2.30 8.67 -7.63
CA LYS A 54 -3.17 9.71 -7.05
C LYS A 54 -2.34 10.91 -6.62
N GLU A 55 -2.97 12.08 -6.66
CA GLU A 55 -2.35 13.30 -6.17
C GLU A 55 -2.23 13.25 -4.65
N VAL A 56 -1.05 13.61 -4.14
CA VAL A 56 -0.83 13.85 -2.71
C VAL A 56 -1.13 15.32 -2.45
N PRO A 57 -1.89 15.66 -1.39
CA PRO A 57 -2.12 17.05 -1.00
C PRO A 57 -0.82 17.83 -0.87
N SER A 58 -0.77 19.02 -1.47
CA SER A 58 0.44 19.86 -1.52
C SER A 58 0.81 20.49 -0.18
N ASP A 59 -0.15 20.57 0.74
CA ASP A 59 0.05 20.97 2.14
C ASP A 59 0.61 19.83 3.02
N GLY A 60 0.85 18.65 2.44
CA GLY A 60 1.37 17.48 3.13
C GLY A 60 0.39 16.87 4.14
N THR A 61 -0.89 17.25 4.10
CA THR A 61 -1.90 16.89 5.09
C THR A 61 -3.01 16.08 4.43
N ILE A 62 -3.28 14.87 4.92
CA ILE A 62 -4.39 14.04 4.46
C ILE A 62 -5.55 14.20 5.44
N ALA A 63 -6.56 14.98 5.05
CA ALA A 63 -7.79 15.12 5.84
C ALA A 63 -8.58 13.80 5.89
N LYS A 64 -9.31 13.58 6.99
CA LYS A 64 -10.15 12.39 7.18
C LYS A 64 -11.05 12.06 5.99
N ALA A 65 -11.72 13.06 5.42
CA ALA A 65 -12.62 12.86 4.28
C ALA A 65 -11.88 12.26 3.06
N ALA A 66 -10.72 12.83 2.70
CA ALA A 66 -9.89 12.32 1.60
C ALA A 66 -9.34 10.93 1.91
N PHE A 67 -8.92 10.68 3.15
CA PHE A 67 -8.49 9.36 3.58
C PHE A 67 -9.60 8.32 3.38
N LEU A 68 -10.81 8.59 3.86
CA LEU A 68 -11.92 7.65 3.75
C LEU A 68 -12.29 7.38 2.28
N GLU A 69 -12.24 8.41 1.43
CA GLU A 69 -12.44 8.25 -0.01
C GLU A 69 -11.43 7.28 -0.63
N HIS A 70 -10.13 7.51 -0.39
CA HIS A 70 -9.06 6.68 -0.93
C HIS A 70 -9.04 5.27 -0.33
N CYS A 71 -9.42 5.13 0.95
CA CYS A 71 -9.57 3.84 1.60
C CYS A 71 -10.67 3.00 0.94
N LYS A 72 -11.84 3.58 0.67
CA LYS A 72 -12.94 2.88 -0.02
C LYS A 72 -12.60 2.52 -1.48
N ALA A 73 -11.61 3.19 -2.05
CA ALA A 73 -11.04 2.87 -3.36
C ALA A 73 -9.86 1.86 -3.28
N ASP A 74 -9.67 1.20 -2.14
CA ASP A 74 -8.61 0.22 -1.85
C ASP A 74 -7.18 0.76 -2.02
N THR A 75 -7.00 2.09 -2.02
CA THR A 75 -5.71 2.74 -2.31
C THR A 75 -4.65 2.40 -1.26
N PHE A 76 -5.06 2.08 -0.04
CA PHE A 76 -4.18 1.79 1.10
C PHE A 76 -4.01 0.28 1.37
N VAL A 77 -4.63 -0.56 0.55
CA VAL A 77 -4.47 -2.01 0.63
C VAL A 77 -3.07 -2.38 0.12
N THR A 78 -2.34 -3.16 0.90
CA THR A 78 -1.03 -3.65 0.47
C THR A 78 -1.21 -4.61 -0.71
N ALA A 79 -0.46 -4.36 -1.79
CA ALA A 79 -0.51 -5.19 -2.99
C ALA A 79 -0.15 -6.65 -2.68
N LYS A 80 -0.88 -7.57 -3.31
CA LYS A 80 -0.56 -9.00 -3.24
C LYS A 80 0.82 -9.24 -3.87
N VAL A 81 1.65 -10.01 -3.17
CA VAL A 81 2.95 -10.45 -3.67
C VAL A 81 2.76 -11.66 -4.58
N ASP A 82 3.36 -11.61 -5.77
CA ASP A 82 3.40 -12.72 -6.72
C ASP A 82 4.17 -13.93 -6.17
N LEU A 83 3.75 -15.13 -6.55
CA LEU A 83 4.48 -16.35 -6.23
C LEU A 83 5.86 -16.31 -6.89
N GLY A 84 6.90 -16.59 -6.10
CA GLY A 84 8.30 -16.60 -6.56
C GLY A 84 8.98 -15.23 -6.57
N ALA A 85 8.34 -14.17 -6.06
CA ALA A 85 8.99 -12.88 -5.86
C ALA A 85 10.21 -12.99 -4.93
N PRO A 86 11.28 -12.18 -5.15
CA PRO A 86 11.37 -11.12 -6.15
C PRO A 86 11.68 -11.67 -7.55
N LEU A 87 11.03 -11.13 -8.57
CA LEU A 87 11.17 -11.58 -9.96
C LEU A 87 12.23 -10.76 -10.71
N GLU A 88 13.20 -11.43 -11.31
CA GLU A 88 14.24 -10.77 -12.11
C GLU A 88 13.66 -10.13 -13.38
N GLY A 89 14.14 -8.94 -13.75
CA GLY A 89 13.66 -8.24 -14.94
C GLY A 89 14.07 -6.77 -15.02
N ALA A 90 13.87 -6.16 -16.19
CA ALA A 90 14.18 -4.75 -16.40
C ALA A 90 13.24 -3.86 -15.58
N ASN A 91 13.77 -3.27 -14.50
CA ASN A 91 13.02 -2.42 -13.59
C ASN A 91 13.14 -0.94 -13.99
N SER A 92 11.96 -0.34 -14.24
CA SER A 92 11.80 1.05 -14.68
C SER A 92 11.55 2.03 -13.53
N PHE A 93 11.35 1.54 -12.31
CA PHE A 93 11.18 2.43 -11.16
C PHE A 93 12.47 3.20 -10.90
N THR A 94 12.32 4.46 -10.53
CA THR A 94 13.37 5.21 -9.83
C THR A 94 13.53 4.67 -8.41
N GLU A 95 14.64 5.01 -7.75
CA GLU A 95 14.85 4.64 -6.34
C GLU A 95 13.69 5.13 -5.46
N GLY A 96 13.28 6.40 -5.61
CA GLY A 96 12.17 6.97 -4.85
C GLY A 96 10.84 6.26 -5.08
N GLN A 97 10.56 5.84 -6.33
CA GLN A 97 9.37 5.04 -6.63
C GLN A 97 9.42 3.63 -6.02
N ALA A 98 10.61 3.06 -5.85
CA ALA A 98 10.79 1.79 -5.13
C ALA A 98 10.63 1.99 -3.62
N GLN A 99 11.18 3.07 -3.05
CA GLN A 99 10.97 3.43 -1.64
C GLN A 99 9.50 3.65 -1.32
N ASP A 100 8.75 4.36 -2.18
CA ASP A 100 7.30 4.55 -2.02
C ASP A 100 6.55 3.21 -1.97
N ARG A 101 6.96 2.21 -2.77
CA ARG A 101 6.37 0.86 -2.70
C ARG A 101 6.68 0.17 -1.38
N VAL A 102 7.91 0.28 -0.88
CA VAL A 102 8.30 -0.27 0.43
C VAL A 102 7.47 0.38 1.55
N LEU A 103 7.32 1.71 1.53
CA LEU A 103 6.47 2.43 2.49
C LEU A 103 5.00 2.02 2.39
N ALA A 104 4.44 1.95 1.18
CA ALA A 104 3.05 1.53 0.95
C ALA A 104 2.78 0.07 1.40
N ALA A 105 3.78 -0.81 1.30
CA ALA A 105 3.75 -2.16 1.85
C ALA A 105 3.83 -2.20 3.40
N GLY A 106 3.84 -1.03 4.05
CA GLY A 106 3.75 -0.86 5.48
C GLY A 106 5.08 -1.09 6.21
N TYR A 107 6.20 -0.87 5.53
CA TYR A 107 7.51 -0.76 6.16
C TYR A 107 7.79 0.70 6.53
N ALA A 108 8.69 0.91 7.48
CA ALA A 108 9.20 2.22 7.89
C ALA A 108 10.73 2.28 7.75
N ASP A 109 11.34 3.44 8.00
CA ASP A 109 12.80 3.62 8.06
C ASP A 109 13.55 3.01 6.85
N VAL A 110 13.03 3.25 5.64
CA VAL A 110 13.59 2.67 4.41
C VAL A 110 14.96 3.30 4.13
N SER A 111 15.98 2.46 3.96
CA SER A 111 17.31 2.92 3.57
C SER A 111 17.33 3.43 2.13
N THR A 112 18.46 3.98 1.71
CA THR A 112 18.82 4.04 0.28
C THR A 112 18.65 2.65 -0.33
N LEU A 113 18.04 2.60 -1.52
CA LEU A 113 17.89 1.36 -2.28
C LEU A 113 18.90 1.36 -3.43
N THR A 114 19.57 0.22 -3.63
CA THR A 114 20.46 0.02 -4.77
C THR A 114 19.84 -1.02 -5.69
N LYS A 115 19.76 -0.70 -7.00
CA LYS A 115 19.32 -1.66 -8.01
C LYS A 115 20.48 -2.61 -8.35
N ASP A 116 20.25 -3.91 -8.20
CA ASP A 116 21.23 -4.93 -8.56
C ASP A 116 21.22 -5.25 -10.07
N ASP A 117 22.10 -6.15 -10.49
CA ASP A 117 22.26 -6.63 -11.86
C ASP A 117 21.03 -7.40 -12.39
N LYS A 118 20.16 -7.87 -11.50
CA LYS A 118 18.90 -8.56 -11.81
C LYS A 118 17.72 -7.59 -11.92
N GLY A 119 17.96 -6.30 -11.74
CA GLY A 119 16.94 -5.26 -11.74
C GLY A 119 16.13 -5.17 -10.45
N ILE A 120 16.59 -5.77 -9.37
CA ILE A 120 15.91 -5.72 -8.06
C ILE A 120 16.45 -4.56 -7.24
N TRP A 121 15.58 -3.69 -6.76
CA TRP A 121 15.95 -2.68 -5.76
C TRP A 121 16.12 -3.35 -4.40
N ARG A 122 17.26 -3.14 -3.74
CA ARG A 122 17.58 -3.75 -2.43
C ARG A 122 18.00 -2.71 -1.41
N GLY A 123 17.61 -2.94 -0.17
CA GLY A 123 18.03 -2.15 0.99
C GLY A 123 17.53 -2.78 2.28
N THR A 124 17.37 -1.96 3.31
CA THR A 124 16.77 -2.36 4.59
C THR A 124 15.58 -1.47 4.91
N ALA A 125 14.65 -2.00 5.69
CA ALA A 125 13.54 -1.24 6.24
C ALA A 125 13.09 -1.86 7.57
N THR A 126 12.36 -1.12 8.38
CA THR A 126 11.76 -1.61 9.63
C THR A 126 10.35 -2.16 9.36
N LYS A 127 10.08 -3.37 9.84
CA LYS A 127 8.73 -3.95 9.91
C LYS A 127 8.52 -4.49 11.32
N ASP A 128 7.42 -4.10 11.95
CA ASP A 128 7.03 -4.57 13.29
C ASP A 128 8.18 -4.43 14.33
N GLY A 129 8.90 -3.31 14.26
CA GLY A 129 10.03 -2.99 15.14
C GLY A 129 11.35 -3.69 14.82
N THR A 130 11.40 -4.53 13.77
CA THR A 130 12.60 -5.24 13.34
C THR A 130 13.11 -4.71 12.01
N THR A 131 14.41 -4.41 11.95
CA THR A 131 15.07 -4.09 10.67
C THR A 131 15.27 -5.37 9.86
N VAL A 132 14.73 -5.39 8.65
CA VAL A 132 14.81 -6.51 7.71
C VAL A 132 15.40 -6.05 6.38
N LYS A 133 15.94 -6.99 5.60
CA LYS A 133 16.27 -6.69 4.20
C LYS A 133 14.99 -6.64 3.40
N VAL A 134 14.94 -5.73 2.43
CA VAL A 134 13.81 -5.57 1.53
C VAL A 134 14.27 -5.63 0.09
N ALA A 135 13.40 -6.17 -0.76
CA ALA A 135 13.58 -6.21 -2.21
C ALA A 135 12.30 -5.74 -2.92
N VAL A 136 12.48 -4.91 -3.95
CA VAL A 136 11.41 -4.50 -4.86
C VAL A 136 11.73 -4.91 -6.28
N ASP A 137 10.86 -5.71 -6.89
CA ASP A 137 11.04 -6.17 -8.25
C ASP A 137 10.38 -5.27 -9.31
N TYR A 138 10.54 -5.62 -10.59
CA TYR A 138 10.05 -4.82 -11.72
C TYR A 138 8.52 -4.74 -11.81
N LYS A 139 7.79 -5.66 -11.17
CA LYS A 139 6.32 -5.63 -11.09
C LYS A 139 5.85 -4.82 -9.88
N GLY A 140 6.76 -4.48 -8.97
CA GLY A 140 6.47 -3.75 -7.74
C GLY A 140 6.15 -4.67 -6.56
N ASN A 141 6.45 -5.96 -6.65
CA ASN A 141 6.36 -6.82 -5.47
C ASN A 141 7.38 -6.36 -4.43
N VAL A 142 6.95 -6.26 -3.17
CA VAL A 142 7.82 -5.97 -2.03
C VAL A 142 7.92 -7.21 -1.16
N VAL A 143 9.14 -7.70 -0.96
CA VAL A 143 9.43 -8.86 -0.12
C VAL A 143 10.53 -8.55 0.88
N SER A 144 10.51 -9.26 2.01
CA SER A 144 11.56 -9.19 3.03
C SER A 144 12.16 -10.56 3.32
N ASN A 145 13.43 -10.56 3.73
CA ASN A 145 14.25 -11.74 3.97
C ASN A 145 15.33 -11.53 5.05
#